data_AF-V4RBU0-F1
#
_entry.id   AF-V4RBU0-F1
#
_cell.length_a   1.000
_cell.length_b   1.000
_cell.length_c   1.000
_cell.angle_alpha   90.00
_cell.angle_beta   90.00
_cell.angle_gamma   90.00
#
_symmetry.space_group_name_H-M   'P 1'
#
loop_
_entity.id
_entity.type
_entity.pdbx_description
1 polymer ?
#
loop_
_entity_poly.entity_id
_entity_poly.type
_entity_poly.pdbx_seq_one_letter_code
_entity_poly.pdbx_strand_id
1 'polypeptide(L)'
;MQRWLSERGERLEREPRFDAPPDARRVEQDRNRVIFDLGGGEIVVRHDETERLRRRAEEVYYDRLPNGFVRTTIERPGGVRIVTIEDRYGNLIERTRIERNGRQVVLFSAPREYYDRRERGRDRPRWRDPAIDLPPIQVTIPRNEYVLEAERADRDAYYRTLERQPVQHVDRTFSIEDVRYSERVRDLMPRIDLNTINFDTGSAQITRSEVDKLSDLAYAMERMIDDDPAETFLIEGHTDAVGSDNSNLALSDRRAESVASALTEVYGIPPENLVTQGYGEQYLKINTQAAERQNRRVTVRRITPLVNPVASGG
;
A
#
# COMPACT_ATOMS: atom_id res chain seq x y z
N MET A 1 -16.81 -5.80 -13.18
CA MET A 1 -15.87 -4.69 -12.96
C MET A 1 -16.56 -3.41 -13.42
N GLN A 2 -16.56 -2.37 -12.60
CA GLN A 2 -17.16 -1.08 -12.94
C GLN A 2 -16.29 -0.38 -13.99
N ARG A 3 -16.89 0.26 -15.00
CA ARG A 3 -16.14 0.83 -16.14
C ARG A 3 -15.71 2.28 -15.88
N TRP A 4 -14.85 2.49 -14.88
CA TRP A 4 -14.42 3.82 -14.43
C TRP A 4 -13.78 4.69 -15.52
N LEU A 5 -13.04 4.07 -16.44
CA LEU A 5 -12.36 4.78 -17.51
C LEU A 5 -13.31 5.40 -18.53
N SER A 6 -14.49 4.81 -18.73
CA SER A 6 -15.53 5.35 -19.61
C SER A 6 -16.57 6.20 -18.89
N GLU A 7 -16.53 6.24 -17.57
CA GLU A 7 -17.47 7.00 -16.76
C GLU A 7 -17.29 8.50 -17.01
N ARG A 8 -18.40 9.22 -17.21
CA ARG A 8 -18.36 10.67 -17.40
C ARG A 8 -18.17 11.37 -16.06
N GLY A 9 -17.23 12.29 -16.02
CA GLY A 9 -16.92 13.08 -14.83
C GLY A 9 -16.89 14.58 -15.13
N GLU A 10 -17.02 15.37 -14.07
CA GLU A 10 -16.85 16.82 -14.10
C GLU A 10 -15.39 17.17 -13.78
N ARG A 11 -14.68 17.83 -14.70
CA ARG A 11 -13.30 18.27 -14.50
C ARG A 11 -13.21 19.22 -13.31
N LEU A 12 -12.31 18.94 -12.38
CA LEU A 12 -12.03 19.80 -11.23
C LEU A 12 -10.89 20.77 -11.55
N GLU A 13 -11.01 22.01 -11.09
CA GLU A 13 -9.98 23.05 -11.25
C GLU A 13 -8.79 22.87 -10.30
N ARG A 14 -8.95 22.07 -9.24
CA ARG A 14 -7.96 21.87 -8.18
C ARG A 14 -7.99 20.44 -7.69
N GLU A 15 -6.93 20.08 -6.97
CA GLU A 15 -6.81 18.79 -6.29
C GLU A 15 -8.05 18.52 -5.41
N PRO A 16 -8.61 17.29 -5.47
CA PRO A 16 -9.73 16.90 -4.65
C PRO A 16 -9.39 17.05 -3.17
N ARG A 17 -10.41 17.44 -2.39
CA ARG A 17 -10.36 17.33 -0.93
C ARG A 17 -11.23 16.17 -0.53
N PHE A 18 -10.66 15.27 0.24
CA PHE A 18 -11.37 14.11 0.77
C PHE A 18 -12.02 14.44 2.11
N ASP A 19 -13.21 13.90 2.30
CA ASP A 19 -13.90 13.96 3.58
C ASP A 19 -13.20 13.06 4.60
N ALA A 20 -13.34 13.36 5.88
CA ALA A 20 -12.98 12.40 6.92
C ALA A 20 -13.82 11.12 6.72
N PRO A 21 -13.26 9.92 6.94
CA PRO A 21 -14.04 8.69 6.90
C PRO A 21 -15.22 8.78 7.89
N PRO A 22 -16.37 8.18 7.55
CA PRO A 22 -17.52 8.19 8.44
C PRO A 22 -17.16 7.45 9.73
N ASP A 23 -17.58 8.00 10.87
CA ASP A 23 -17.26 7.51 12.22
C ASP A 23 -15.78 7.52 12.62
N ALA A 24 -14.88 7.96 11.73
CA ALA A 24 -13.48 8.14 12.07
C ALA A 24 -13.29 9.48 12.77
N ARG A 25 -12.66 9.45 13.94
CA ARG A 25 -12.22 10.67 14.63
C ARG A 25 -10.83 11.02 14.14
N ARG A 26 -10.68 12.21 13.57
CA ARG A 26 -9.36 12.78 13.32
C ARG A 26 -8.65 13.00 14.65
N VAL A 27 -7.53 12.33 14.85
CA VAL A 27 -6.74 12.39 16.10
C VAL A 27 -5.71 13.50 16.02
N GLU A 28 -4.93 13.51 14.94
CA GLU A 28 -3.78 14.40 14.79
C GLU A 28 -3.48 14.65 13.30
N GLN A 29 -2.75 15.73 13.01
CA GLN A 29 -2.14 15.98 11.71
C GLN A 29 -0.67 16.26 11.91
N ASP A 30 0.17 15.51 11.20
CA ASP A 30 1.61 15.73 11.14
C ASP A 30 2.02 15.99 9.68
N ARG A 31 2.22 17.28 9.34
CA ARG A 31 2.53 17.73 7.98
C ARG A 31 1.44 17.31 6.96
N ASN A 32 1.80 16.49 5.97
CA ASN A 32 0.90 15.95 4.94
C ASN A 32 0.18 14.65 5.37
N ARG A 33 0.36 14.22 6.63
CA ARG A 33 -0.27 13.01 7.18
C ARG A 33 -1.39 13.35 8.15
N VAL A 34 -2.47 12.60 8.07
CA VAL A 34 -3.61 12.70 8.99
C VAL A 34 -3.80 11.35 9.68
N ILE A 35 -3.91 11.39 10.99
CA ILE A 35 -4.15 10.21 11.82
C ILE A 35 -5.63 10.14 12.16
N PHE A 36 -6.22 8.99 11.88
CA PHE A 36 -7.63 8.70 12.10
C PHE A 36 -7.77 7.52 13.06
N ASP A 37 -8.62 7.69 14.07
CA ASP A 37 -9.15 6.62 14.91
C ASP A 37 -10.43 6.13 14.21
N LEU A 38 -10.39 4.92 13.64
CA LEU A 38 -11.49 4.31 12.91
C LEU A 38 -12.54 3.66 13.84
N GLY A 39 -12.33 3.74 15.16
CA GLY A 39 -13.09 3.01 16.16
C GLY A 39 -12.64 1.56 16.31
N GLY A 40 -13.03 0.91 17.41
CA GLY A 40 -12.65 -0.48 17.68
C GLY A 40 -11.18 -0.68 18.08
N GLY A 41 -10.46 0.40 18.38
CA GLY A 41 -9.04 0.39 18.73
C GLY A 41 -8.09 0.58 17.54
N GLU A 42 -8.62 0.70 16.32
CA GLU A 42 -7.82 0.84 15.11
C GLU A 42 -7.49 2.31 14.83
N ILE A 43 -6.20 2.66 14.90
CA ILE A 43 -5.68 3.99 14.57
C ILE A 43 -4.78 3.88 13.35
N VAL A 44 -5.05 4.68 12.33
CA VAL A 44 -4.36 4.61 11.04
C VAL A 44 -3.84 5.97 10.63
N VAL A 45 -2.70 5.99 9.96
CA VAL A 45 -2.17 7.18 9.30
C VAL A 45 -2.49 7.14 7.81
N ARG A 46 -2.91 8.28 7.27
CA ARG A 46 -3.19 8.48 5.85
C ARG A 46 -2.37 9.65 5.32
N HIS A 47 -1.91 9.53 4.09
CA HIS A 47 -1.33 10.60 3.30
C HIS A 47 -1.82 10.48 1.85
N ASP A 48 -1.58 11.50 1.03
CA ASP A 48 -1.84 11.39 -0.41
C ASP A 48 -0.75 10.52 -1.08
N GLU A 49 -1.13 9.30 -1.42
CA GLU A 49 -0.21 8.39 -2.12
C GLU A 49 0.12 8.84 -3.55
N THR A 50 -0.72 9.67 -4.17
CA THR A 50 -0.47 10.14 -5.53
C THR A 50 0.66 11.16 -5.59
N GLU A 51 1.08 11.76 -4.47
CA GLU A 51 2.19 12.72 -4.41
C GLU A 51 3.45 12.16 -5.09
N ARG A 52 3.81 10.90 -4.82
CA ARG A 52 4.94 10.21 -5.48
C ARG A 52 4.69 9.96 -6.96
N LEU A 53 3.45 9.66 -7.34
CA LEU A 53 3.07 9.43 -8.74
C LEU A 53 3.06 10.73 -9.55
N ARG A 54 2.84 11.89 -8.93
CA ARG A 54 2.85 13.19 -9.62
C ARG A 54 4.27 13.67 -9.94
N ARG A 55 5.29 13.09 -9.30
CA ARG A 55 6.71 13.40 -9.60
C ARG A 55 7.04 13.03 -11.04
N ARG A 56 7.51 13.98 -11.84
CA ARG A 56 7.79 13.81 -13.29
C ARG A 56 6.54 13.56 -14.15
N ALA A 57 5.35 13.93 -13.69
CA ALA A 57 4.18 13.98 -14.55
C ALA A 57 4.30 15.12 -15.58
N GLU A 58 3.80 14.90 -16.79
CA GLU A 58 3.63 15.95 -17.80
C GLU A 58 2.38 16.77 -17.50
N GLU A 59 1.28 16.07 -17.17
CA GLU A 59 0.02 16.68 -16.78
C GLU A 59 -0.64 15.85 -15.66
N VAL A 60 -1.37 16.54 -14.78
CA VAL A 60 -2.22 15.91 -13.77
C VAL A 60 -3.56 16.60 -13.77
N TYR A 61 -4.63 15.81 -13.87
CA TYR A 61 -5.99 16.34 -13.79
C TYR A 61 -6.93 15.41 -13.05
N TYR A 62 -8.03 15.99 -12.56
CA TYR A 62 -8.96 15.32 -11.68
C TYR A 62 -10.37 15.46 -12.22
N ASP A 63 -11.14 14.38 -12.25
CA ASP A 63 -12.56 14.41 -12.59
C ASP A 63 -13.38 13.91 -11.39
N ARG A 64 -14.41 14.66 -11.00
CA ARG A 64 -15.43 14.19 -10.06
C ARG A 64 -16.38 13.26 -10.80
N LEU A 65 -16.46 12.02 -10.32
CA LEU A 65 -17.35 11.00 -10.85
C LEU A 65 -18.65 10.94 -10.01
N PRO A 66 -19.70 10.24 -10.49
CA PRO A 66 -20.90 9.98 -9.72
C PRO A 66 -20.60 9.35 -8.35
N ASN A 67 -21.53 9.47 -7.40
CA ASN A 67 -21.43 8.89 -6.05
C ASN A 67 -20.23 9.38 -5.21
N GLY A 68 -19.60 10.49 -5.61
CA GLY A 68 -18.49 11.12 -4.89
C GLY A 68 -17.14 10.45 -5.10
N PHE A 69 -17.00 9.58 -6.12
CA PHE A 69 -15.69 9.10 -6.53
C PHE A 69 -14.91 10.20 -7.24
N VAL A 70 -13.59 10.10 -7.20
CA VAL A 70 -12.66 10.99 -7.90
C VAL A 70 -11.76 10.16 -8.78
N ARG A 71 -11.58 10.61 -10.02
CA ARG A 71 -10.60 10.06 -10.95
C ARG A 71 -9.43 11.01 -11.08
N THR A 72 -8.28 10.59 -10.59
CA THR A 72 -6.99 11.26 -10.79
C THR A 72 -6.31 10.65 -12.00
N THR A 73 -6.04 11.44 -13.03
CA THR A 73 -5.25 11.00 -14.20
C THR A 73 -3.92 11.73 -14.22
N ILE A 74 -2.84 10.95 -14.31
CA ILE A 74 -1.47 11.42 -14.36
C ILE A 74 -0.89 11.00 -15.70
N GLU A 75 -0.57 11.98 -16.54
CA GLU A 75 0.12 11.74 -17.81
C GLU A 75 1.64 11.73 -17.58
N ARG A 76 2.30 10.73 -18.14
CA ARG A 76 3.72 10.46 -17.99
C ARG A 76 4.41 10.59 -19.34
N PRO A 77 5.72 10.90 -19.34
CA PRO A 77 6.54 10.82 -20.54
C PRO A 77 6.36 9.50 -21.30
N GLY A 78 6.27 9.61 -22.63
CA GLY A 78 6.04 8.45 -23.49
C GLY A 78 4.56 8.06 -23.66
N GLY A 79 3.62 8.87 -23.19
CA GLY A 79 2.18 8.67 -23.40
C GLY A 79 1.56 7.61 -22.50
N VAL A 80 2.22 7.25 -21.40
CA VAL A 80 1.65 6.40 -20.35
C VAL A 80 0.76 7.25 -19.48
N ARG A 81 -0.41 6.73 -19.09
CA ARG A 81 -1.31 7.40 -18.15
C ARG A 81 -1.57 6.50 -16.95
N ILE A 82 -1.47 7.06 -15.75
CA ILE A 82 -1.87 6.38 -14.52
C ILE A 82 -3.20 6.97 -14.09
N VAL A 83 -4.22 6.13 -14.04
CA VAL A 83 -5.57 6.51 -13.62
C VAL A 83 -5.84 5.87 -12.27
N THR A 84 -6.05 6.70 -11.24
CA THR A 84 -6.42 6.25 -9.89
C THR A 84 -7.85 6.70 -9.61
N ILE A 85 -8.67 5.77 -9.13
CA ILE A 85 -10.03 6.03 -8.65
C ILE A 85 -9.99 5.98 -7.14
N GLU A 86 -10.48 7.04 -6.52
CA GLU A 86 -10.63 7.18 -5.07
C GLU A 86 -12.08 7.43 -4.72
N ASP A 87 -12.52 6.95 -3.55
CA ASP A 87 -13.80 7.37 -3.03
C ASP A 87 -13.73 8.78 -2.39
N ARG A 88 -14.87 9.29 -1.95
CA ARG A 88 -14.95 10.59 -1.26
C ARG A 88 -14.09 10.73 0.00
N TYR A 89 -13.56 9.63 0.55
CA TYR A 89 -12.72 9.61 1.75
C TYR A 89 -11.23 9.35 1.43
N GLY A 90 -10.86 9.29 0.16
CA GLY A 90 -9.50 9.02 -0.30
C GLY A 90 -9.08 7.56 -0.18
N ASN A 91 -10.04 6.64 -0.06
CA ASN A 91 -9.73 5.21 -0.12
C ASN A 91 -9.50 4.80 -1.59
N LEU A 92 -8.49 3.97 -1.85
CA LEU A 92 -8.11 3.53 -3.18
C LEU A 92 -9.04 2.45 -3.70
N ILE A 93 -9.72 2.77 -4.79
CA ILE A 93 -10.74 1.91 -5.39
C ILE A 93 -10.17 1.13 -6.54
N GLU A 94 -9.44 1.79 -7.44
CA GLU A 94 -8.84 1.15 -8.60
C GLU A 94 -7.62 1.95 -9.01
N ARG A 95 -6.58 1.27 -9.46
CA ARG A 95 -5.47 1.91 -10.17
C ARG A 95 -5.20 1.15 -11.45
N THR A 96 -5.19 1.90 -12.54
CA THR A 96 -4.99 1.37 -13.89
C THR A 96 -3.90 2.16 -14.59
N ARG A 97 -2.88 1.45 -15.07
CA ARG A 97 -1.87 1.97 -15.99
C ARG A 97 -2.35 1.76 -17.42
N ILE A 98 -2.42 2.84 -18.19
CA ILE A 98 -2.78 2.84 -19.61
C ILE A 98 -1.52 3.11 -20.40
N GLU A 99 -1.10 2.14 -21.21
CA GLU A 99 0.07 2.27 -22.07
C GLU A 99 -0.21 3.14 -23.31
N ARG A 100 0.87 3.53 -24.00
CA ARG A 100 0.80 4.33 -25.23
C ARG A 100 -0.06 3.69 -26.33
N ASN A 101 -0.08 2.36 -26.40
CA ASN A 101 -0.89 1.59 -27.35
C ASN A 101 -2.38 1.45 -26.92
N GLY A 102 -2.75 2.02 -25.77
CA GLY A 102 -4.09 1.90 -25.19
C GLY A 102 -4.32 0.64 -24.33
N ARG A 103 -3.33 -0.25 -24.21
CA ARG A 103 -3.40 -1.42 -23.32
C ARG A 103 -3.58 -0.96 -21.88
N GLN A 104 -4.56 -1.54 -21.21
CA GLN A 104 -4.88 -1.24 -19.82
C GLN A 104 -4.34 -2.36 -18.93
N VAL A 105 -3.57 -1.97 -17.92
CA VAL A 105 -3.06 -2.84 -16.87
C VAL A 105 -3.71 -2.37 -15.58
N VAL A 106 -4.68 -3.14 -15.10
CA VAL A 106 -5.29 -2.90 -13.78
C VAL A 106 -4.31 -3.46 -12.76
N LEU A 107 -3.78 -2.60 -11.89
CA LEU A 107 -2.88 -3.01 -10.82
C LEU A 107 -3.69 -3.62 -9.67
N PHE A 108 -4.75 -2.93 -9.27
CA PHE A 108 -5.69 -3.38 -8.24
C PHE A 108 -7.08 -2.79 -8.47
N SER A 109 -8.09 -3.49 -7.98
CA SER A 109 -9.49 -3.05 -7.99
C SER A 109 -10.22 -3.59 -6.76
N ALA A 110 -10.93 -2.72 -6.06
CA ALA A 110 -11.81 -3.09 -4.96
C ALA A 110 -12.88 -4.10 -5.45
N PRO A 111 -13.31 -5.03 -4.58
CA PRO A 111 -14.28 -6.06 -4.93
C PRO A 111 -15.68 -5.47 -5.15
N ARG A 112 -16.56 -6.19 -5.86
CA ARG A 112 -17.87 -5.66 -6.26
C ARG A 112 -18.73 -5.22 -5.08
N GLU A 113 -18.63 -5.96 -3.98
CA GLU A 113 -19.33 -5.74 -2.71
C GLU A 113 -18.97 -4.39 -2.05
N TYR A 114 -17.84 -3.79 -2.43
CA TYR A 114 -17.50 -2.43 -2.04
C TYR A 114 -18.51 -1.42 -2.59
N TYR A 115 -18.91 -1.59 -3.86
CA TYR A 115 -19.83 -0.69 -4.56
C TYR A 115 -21.28 -0.90 -4.13
N ASP A 116 -21.72 -2.16 -4.03
CA ASP A 116 -23.10 -2.54 -3.67
C ASP A 116 -23.51 -2.03 -2.27
N ARG A 117 -22.58 -2.03 -1.31
CA ARG A 117 -22.82 -1.52 0.05
C ARG A 117 -23.09 -0.01 0.07
N ARG A 118 -22.62 0.75 -0.93
CA ARG A 118 -22.81 2.20 -0.99
C ARG A 118 -24.10 2.61 -1.71
N GLU A 119 -24.53 1.86 -2.71
CA GLU A 119 -25.78 2.14 -3.44
C GLU A 119 -27.04 1.97 -2.59
N ARG A 120 -26.99 1.10 -1.55
CA ARG A 120 -28.17 0.78 -0.74
C ARG A 120 -28.52 1.77 0.38
N GLY A 121 -27.75 2.85 0.55
CA GLY A 121 -28.07 3.93 1.50
C GLY A 121 -28.29 3.51 2.97
N ARG A 122 -27.94 2.27 3.35
CA ARG A 122 -28.05 1.79 4.73
C ARG A 122 -26.82 2.26 5.51
N ASP A 123 -27.07 2.82 6.69
CA ASP A 123 -26.08 3.16 7.69
C ASP A 123 -24.94 2.14 7.71
N ARG A 124 -23.74 2.63 7.43
CA ARG A 124 -22.56 1.82 7.18
C ARG A 124 -22.00 1.34 8.52
N PRO A 125 -21.62 0.06 8.67
CA PRO A 125 -20.91 -0.35 9.87
C PRO A 125 -19.57 0.39 9.94
N ARG A 126 -19.16 0.75 11.16
CA ARG A 126 -17.76 1.03 11.56
C ARG A 126 -16.82 0.07 10.82
N TRP A 127 -15.57 0.49 10.55
CA TRP A 127 -14.58 -0.40 9.92
C TRP A 127 -14.65 -1.79 10.58
N ARG A 128 -14.84 -2.81 9.75
CA ARG A 128 -14.97 -4.20 10.18
C ARG A 128 -13.82 -4.93 9.52
N ASP A 129 -12.93 -5.47 10.35
CA ASP A 129 -11.80 -6.24 9.87
C ASP A 129 -12.30 -7.33 8.89
N PRO A 130 -11.85 -7.31 7.62
CA PRO A 130 -12.24 -8.30 6.64
C PRO A 130 -11.88 -9.72 7.08
N ALA A 131 -10.93 -9.87 7.99
CA ALA A 131 -10.49 -11.15 8.50
C ALA A 131 -11.41 -11.83 9.51
N ILE A 132 -12.42 -11.14 10.06
CA ILE A 132 -13.36 -11.72 11.04
C ILE A 132 -14.03 -13.00 10.50
N ASP A 133 -14.25 -13.07 9.18
CA ASP A 133 -14.89 -14.22 8.55
C ASP A 133 -13.89 -15.20 7.90
N LEU A 134 -12.59 -14.97 8.06
CA LEU A 134 -11.57 -15.87 7.52
C LEU A 134 -11.28 -17.02 8.52
N PRO A 135 -11.06 -18.26 8.04
CA PRO A 135 -10.61 -19.34 8.92
C PRO A 135 -9.20 -19.03 9.46
N PRO A 136 -8.71 -19.73 10.50
CA PRO A 136 -7.35 -19.54 11.02
C PRO A 136 -6.26 -19.76 9.95
N ILE A 137 -5.17 -18.98 9.97
CA ILE A 137 -4.02 -19.22 9.06
C ILE A 137 -3.40 -20.57 9.36
N GLN A 138 -3.10 -21.31 8.30
CA GLN A 138 -2.23 -22.49 8.36
C GLN A 138 -0.95 -22.21 7.58
N VAL A 139 0.10 -21.75 8.26
CA VAL A 139 1.42 -21.56 7.64
C VAL A 139 2.16 -22.89 7.66
N THR A 140 2.20 -23.57 6.52
CA THR A 140 2.94 -24.84 6.36
C THR A 140 4.38 -24.63 5.91
N ILE A 141 4.71 -23.44 5.42
CA ILE A 141 6.05 -23.09 4.96
C ILE A 141 6.97 -22.71 6.15
N PRO A 142 8.27 -23.02 6.09
CA PRO A 142 9.22 -22.65 7.14
C PRO A 142 9.26 -21.14 7.42
N ARG A 143 9.48 -20.74 8.68
CA ARG A 143 9.47 -19.33 9.11
C ARG A 143 10.44 -18.44 8.31
N ASN A 144 11.62 -18.95 7.97
CA ASN A 144 12.64 -18.24 7.20
C ASN A 144 12.29 -18.08 5.71
N GLU A 145 11.32 -18.84 5.22
CA GLU A 145 10.76 -18.69 3.87
C GLU A 145 9.55 -17.76 3.86
N TYR A 146 8.77 -17.77 4.94
CA TYR A 146 7.63 -16.87 5.13
C TYR A 146 8.04 -15.44 5.52
N VAL A 147 9.07 -15.31 6.35
CA VAL A 147 9.69 -14.03 6.72
C VAL A 147 11.16 -14.08 6.32
N LEU A 148 11.46 -13.44 5.18
CA LEU A 148 12.83 -13.29 4.72
C LEU A 148 13.48 -12.11 5.42
N GLU A 149 14.57 -12.34 6.14
CA GLU A 149 15.38 -11.29 6.75
C GLU A 149 16.46 -10.85 5.74
N ALA A 150 16.44 -9.59 5.31
CA ALA A 150 17.34 -9.06 4.28
C ALA A 150 18.83 -9.27 4.61
N GLU A 151 19.20 -9.22 5.90
CA GLU A 151 20.58 -9.44 6.38
C GLU A 151 21.17 -10.80 5.97
N ARG A 152 20.32 -11.81 5.78
CA ARG A 152 20.75 -13.19 5.47
C ARG A 152 20.30 -13.64 4.08
N ALA A 153 19.68 -12.76 3.31
CA ALA A 153 19.13 -13.07 2.01
C ALA A 153 20.24 -13.08 0.95
N ASP A 154 20.25 -14.11 0.10
CA ASP A 154 20.90 -14.02 -1.21
C ASP A 154 19.98 -13.26 -2.18
N ARG A 155 20.53 -12.85 -3.34
CA ARG A 155 19.77 -12.11 -4.36
C ARG A 155 18.49 -12.83 -4.79
N ASP A 156 18.58 -14.14 -5.01
CA ASP A 156 17.46 -14.93 -5.52
C ASP A 156 16.37 -15.13 -4.46
N ALA A 157 16.71 -15.04 -3.16
CA ALA A 157 15.76 -15.17 -2.07
C ALA A 157 14.66 -14.11 -2.13
N TYR A 158 15.00 -12.87 -2.54
CA TYR A 158 13.99 -11.81 -2.71
C TYR A 158 12.91 -12.22 -3.71
N TYR A 159 13.33 -12.66 -4.90
CA TYR A 159 12.40 -13.12 -5.93
C TYR A 159 11.60 -14.35 -5.47
N ARG A 160 12.28 -15.36 -4.89
CA ARG A 160 11.63 -16.57 -4.36
C ARG A 160 10.62 -16.30 -3.25
N THR A 161 10.79 -15.22 -2.49
CA THR A 161 9.83 -14.82 -1.45
C THR A 161 8.67 -14.04 -2.05
N LEU A 162 8.93 -13.09 -2.96
CA LEU A 162 7.89 -12.28 -3.59
C LEU A 162 6.99 -13.09 -4.53
N GLU A 163 7.53 -14.07 -5.27
CA GLU A 163 6.74 -14.88 -6.22
C GLU A 163 5.73 -15.83 -5.57
N ARG A 164 5.81 -16.02 -4.25
CA ARG A 164 4.93 -16.96 -3.54
C ARG A 164 3.48 -16.54 -3.63
N GLN A 165 2.63 -17.56 -3.72
CA GLN A 165 1.20 -17.42 -3.60
C GLN A 165 0.77 -17.28 -2.12
N PRO A 166 -0.46 -16.81 -1.86
CA PRO A 166 -1.01 -16.79 -0.52
C PRO A 166 -0.86 -18.16 0.18
N VAL A 167 -0.45 -18.17 1.45
CA VAL A 167 -0.29 -19.41 2.25
C VAL A 167 -1.62 -20.13 2.46
N GLN A 168 -2.73 -19.45 2.19
CA GLN A 168 -4.07 -19.98 2.23
C GLN A 168 -4.87 -19.38 1.07
N HIS A 169 -5.61 -20.23 0.36
CA HIS A 169 -6.52 -19.76 -0.69
C HIS A 169 -7.63 -18.90 -0.08
N VAL A 170 -7.98 -17.83 -0.78
CA VAL A 170 -9.11 -16.97 -0.44
C VAL A 170 -9.92 -16.70 -1.70
N ASP A 171 -11.17 -17.17 -1.73
CA ASP A 171 -12.09 -17.05 -2.87
C ASP A 171 -12.65 -15.61 -3.03
N ARG A 172 -11.83 -14.58 -2.80
CA ARG A 172 -12.22 -13.18 -3.01
C ARG A 172 -11.03 -12.25 -3.20
N THR A 173 -11.29 -11.14 -3.87
CA THR A 173 -10.37 -10.00 -3.93
C THR A 173 -10.60 -9.08 -2.73
N PHE A 174 -9.52 -8.51 -2.21
CA PHE A 174 -9.51 -7.51 -1.15
C PHE A 174 -9.28 -6.11 -1.73
N SER A 175 -9.81 -5.08 -1.08
CA SER A 175 -9.40 -3.71 -1.37
C SER A 175 -8.02 -3.39 -0.80
N ILE A 176 -7.40 -2.29 -1.23
CA ILE A 176 -6.13 -1.84 -0.66
C ILE A 176 -6.29 -1.53 0.84
N GLU A 177 -7.41 -0.94 1.24
CA GLU A 177 -7.72 -0.65 2.64
C GLU A 177 -7.89 -1.93 3.47
N ASP A 178 -8.50 -2.97 2.91
CA ASP A 178 -8.61 -4.28 3.58
C ASP A 178 -7.22 -4.85 3.88
N VAL A 179 -6.30 -4.79 2.90
CA VAL A 179 -4.92 -5.24 3.08
C VAL A 179 -4.16 -4.34 4.06
N ARG A 180 -4.29 -3.02 3.97
CA ARG A 180 -3.59 -2.09 4.88
C ARG A 180 -4.00 -2.30 6.33
N TYR A 181 -5.30 -2.38 6.60
CA TYR A 181 -5.82 -2.33 7.97
C TYR A 181 -6.01 -3.71 8.63
N SER A 182 -5.83 -4.81 7.88
CA SER A 182 -5.90 -6.16 8.45
C SER A 182 -4.54 -6.85 8.41
N GLU A 183 -3.88 -6.98 9.56
CA GLU A 183 -2.68 -7.82 9.71
C GLU A 183 -2.94 -9.25 9.23
N ARG A 184 -4.11 -9.79 9.58
CA ARG A 184 -4.51 -11.15 9.21
C ARG A 184 -4.65 -11.34 7.70
N VAL A 185 -5.06 -10.31 6.94
CA VAL A 185 -5.04 -10.36 5.46
C VAL A 185 -3.60 -10.25 4.94
N ARG A 186 -2.77 -9.34 5.48
CA ARG A 186 -1.35 -9.23 5.10
C ARG A 186 -0.59 -10.54 5.32
N ASP A 187 -0.90 -11.24 6.40
CA ASP A 187 -0.27 -12.50 6.77
C ASP A 187 -0.67 -13.71 5.89
N LEU A 188 -1.55 -13.50 4.92
CA LEU A 188 -1.70 -14.46 3.83
C LEU A 188 -0.47 -14.47 2.91
N MET A 189 0.30 -13.38 2.86
CA MET A 189 1.48 -13.27 1.99
C MET A 189 2.77 -13.32 2.79
N PRO A 190 3.83 -13.99 2.29
CA PRO A 190 5.17 -13.84 2.82
C PRO A 190 5.63 -12.38 2.81
N ARG A 191 6.57 -12.04 3.69
CA ARG A 191 7.16 -10.71 3.76
C ARG A 191 8.68 -10.74 3.78
N ILE A 192 9.26 -9.64 3.34
CA ILE A 192 10.68 -9.37 3.41
C ILE A 192 10.89 -8.29 4.47
N ASP A 193 11.58 -8.62 5.56
CA ASP A 193 12.00 -7.69 6.58
C ASP A 193 13.33 -7.04 6.13
N LEU A 194 13.29 -5.75 5.77
CA LEU A 194 14.47 -4.94 5.40
C LEU A 194 15.25 -4.49 6.64
N ASN A 195 15.62 -5.45 7.48
CA ASN A 195 16.29 -5.25 8.77
C ASN A 195 17.73 -4.69 8.64
N THR A 196 18.25 -4.59 7.43
CA THR A 196 19.54 -3.96 7.10
C THR A 196 19.44 -2.45 6.90
N ILE A 197 18.23 -1.91 6.70
CA ILE A 197 17.99 -0.48 6.45
C ILE A 197 17.92 0.29 7.76
N ASN A 198 18.85 1.22 7.94
CA ASN A 198 18.92 2.08 9.11
C ASN A 198 18.33 3.47 8.89
N PHE A 199 17.70 3.99 9.93
CA PHE A 199 17.21 5.35 10.04
C PHE A 199 17.77 5.95 11.31
N ASP A 200 18.22 7.20 11.23
CA ASP A 200 18.56 7.96 12.43
C ASP A 200 17.33 8.13 13.34
N THR A 201 17.58 8.34 14.63
CA THR A 201 16.52 8.54 15.62
C THR A 201 15.61 9.70 15.22
N GLY A 202 14.29 9.46 15.20
CA GLY A 202 13.30 10.47 14.78
C GLY A 202 13.32 10.82 13.28
N SER A 203 14.18 10.17 12.48
CA SER A 203 14.32 10.46 11.06
C SER A 203 13.68 9.38 10.19
N ALA A 204 13.23 9.84 9.01
CA ALA A 204 12.84 8.99 7.90
C ALA A 204 13.82 9.08 6.71
N GLN A 205 14.86 9.89 6.82
CA GLN A 205 15.89 9.98 5.78
C GLN A 205 16.71 8.69 5.75
N ILE A 206 16.95 8.19 4.55
CA ILE A 206 17.85 7.07 4.28
C ILE A 206 19.11 7.61 3.60
N THR A 207 20.28 7.19 4.10
CA THR A 207 21.55 7.57 3.48
C THR A 207 21.76 6.82 2.18
N ARG A 208 22.68 7.29 1.32
CA ARG A 208 23.02 6.59 0.08
C ARG A 208 23.44 5.13 0.30
N SER A 209 24.24 4.86 1.32
CA SER A 209 24.65 3.50 1.66
C SER A 209 23.49 2.61 2.13
N GLU A 210 22.42 3.20 2.66
CA GLU A 210 21.20 2.46 2.99
C GLU A 210 20.37 2.21 1.72
N VAL A 211 20.32 3.18 0.80
CA VAL A 211 19.67 3.00 -0.51
C VAL A 211 20.33 1.86 -1.29
N ASP A 212 21.66 1.76 -1.31
CA ASP A 212 22.40 0.74 -2.06
C ASP A 212 22.00 -0.71 -1.66
N LYS A 213 21.55 -0.91 -0.40
CA LYS A 213 21.07 -2.20 0.12
C LYS A 213 19.71 -2.62 -0.45
N LEU A 214 18.99 -1.72 -1.12
CA LEU A 214 17.72 -2.03 -1.78
C LEU A 214 17.91 -2.65 -3.17
N SER A 215 19.13 -2.73 -3.68
CA SER A 215 19.43 -3.17 -5.05
C SER A 215 18.90 -4.57 -5.39
N ASP A 216 19.10 -5.57 -4.53
CA ASP A 216 18.61 -6.94 -4.82
C ASP A 216 17.09 -7.04 -4.72
N LEU A 217 16.44 -6.29 -3.82
CA LEU A 217 14.99 -6.16 -3.78
C LEU A 217 14.46 -5.51 -5.06
N ALA A 218 15.09 -4.42 -5.50
CA ALA A 218 14.69 -3.70 -6.70
C ALA A 218 14.84 -4.59 -7.94
N TYR A 219 15.93 -5.34 -8.05
CA TYR A 219 16.13 -6.31 -9.13
C TYR A 219 15.02 -7.38 -9.16
N ALA A 220 14.62 -7.90 -7.99
CA ALA A 220 13.50 -8.84 -7.91
C ALA A 220 12.17 -8.19 -8.34
N MET A 221 11.87 -6.97 -7.87
CA MET A 221 10.66 -6.24 -8.26
C MET A 221 10.62 -5.92 -9.76
N GLU A 222 11.72 -5.44 -10.33
CA GLU A 222 11.84 -5.12 -11.76
C GLU A 222 11.52 -6.35 -12.60
N ARG A 223 12.17 -7.48 -12.31
CA ARG A 223 11.91 -8.75 -13.00
C ARG A 223 10.44 -9.16 -12.92
N MET A 224 9.81 -9.04 -11.76
CA MET A 224 8.39 -9.40 -11.61
C MET A 224 7.47 -8.45 -12.38
N ILE A 225 7.77 -7.15 -12.40
CA ILE A 225 6.97 -6.15 -13.13
C ILE A 225 7.13 -6.32 -14.65
N ASP A 226 8.31 -6.72 -15.10
CA ASP A 226 8.55 -7.06 -16.51
C ASP A 226 7.70 -8.26 -16.95
N ASP A 227 7.57 -9.28 -16.09
CA ASP A 227 6.74 -10.46 -16.33
C ASP A 227 5.23 -10.15 -16.23
N ASP A 228 4.81 -9.41 -15.19
CA ASP A 228 3.45 -8.92 -14.99
C ASP A 228 3.43 -7.43 -14.59
N PRO A 229 3.08 -6.51 -15.50
CA PRO A 229 3.03 -5.08 -15.17
C PRO A 229 2.00 -4.70 -14.11
N ALA A 230 1.08 -5.61 -13.73
CA ALA A 230 0.08 -5.39 -12.70
C ALA A 230 0.60 -5.60 -11.27
N GLU A 231 1.86 -6.02 -11.11
CA GLU A 231 2.44 -6.33 -9.81
C GLU A 231 2.33 -5.17 -8.81
N THR A 232 1.77 -5.43 -7.64
CA THR A 232 1.58 -4.42 -6.60
C THR A 232 2.29 -4.86 -5.33
N PHE A 233 3.11 -3.97 -4.77
CA PHE A 233 3.88 -4.19 -3.56
C PHE A 233 3.46 -3.23 -2.46
N LEU A 234 3.26 -3.76 -1.25
CA LEU A 234 3.05 -2.99 -0.04
C LEU A 234 4.37 -2.83 0.70
N ILE A 235 4.73 -1.59 1.00
CA ILE A 235 5.88 -1.20 1.82
C ILE A 235 5.36 -0.71 3.17
N GLU A 236 5.76 -1.40 4.22
CA GLU A 236 5.23 -1.23 5.57
C GLU A 236 6.30 -0.64 6.49
N GLY A 237 6.00 0.44 7.18
CA GLY A 237 6.89 1.03 8.17
C GLY A 237 6.52 0.66 9.60
N HIS A 238 7.53 0.41 10.44
CA HIS A 238 7.35 0.16 11.87
C HIS A 238 8.36 0.96 12.72
N THR A 239 7.98 1.25 13.96
CA THR A 239 8.84 1.84 15.00
C THR A 239 8.99 0.90 16.17
N ASP A 240 9.89 1.23 17.10
CA ASP A 240 9.80 0.71 18.46
C ASP A 240 8.67 1.43 19.22
N ALA A 241 8.47 1.04 20.48
CA ALA A 241 7.43 1.57 21.35
C ALA A 241 7.85 2.86 22.09
N VAL A 242 8.92 3.52 21.64
CA VAL A 242 9.42 4.74 22.27
C VAL A 242 8.84 5.95 21.55
N GLY A 243 8.13 6.80 22.28
CA GLY A 243 7.44 7.97 21.72
C GLY A 243 5.95 7.90 21.98
N SER A 244 5.16 8.73 21.30
CA SER A 244 3.70 8.57 21.28
C SER A 244 3.27 7.74 20.08
N ASP A 245 2.20 6.96 20.22
CA ASP A 245 1.60 6.13 19.17
C ASP A 245 1.42 6.92 17.87
N ASN A 246 0.89 8.14 17.98
CA ASN A 246 0.67 9.03 16.84
C ASN A 246 1.98 9.44 16.14
N SER A 247 3.00 9.83 16.91
CA SER A 247 4.30 10.20 16.36
C SER A 247 4.98 9.00 15.68
N ASN A 248 4.79 7.81 16.25
CA ASN A 248 5.29 6.54 15.74
C ASN A 248 4.58 6.13 14.45
N LEU A 249 3.26 6.29 14.37
CA LEU A 249 2.49 6.10 13.14
C LEU A 249 2.98 7.02 12.02
N ALA A 250 3.06 8.34 12.26
CA ALA A 250 3.51 9.29 11.25
C ALA A 250 4.98 9.07 10.82
N LEU A 251 5.87 8.74 11.76
CA LEU A 251 7.27 8.44 11.47
C LEU A 251 7.43 7.16 10.65
N SER A 252 6.74 6.10 11.05
CA SER A 252 6.77 4.82 10.34
C SER A 252 6.28 4.97 8.89
N ASP A 253 5.24 5.75 8.66
CA ASP A 253 4.70 6.01 7.33
C ASP A 253 5.68 6.80 6.45
N ARG A 254 6.38 7.79 7.02
CA ARG A 254 7.47 8.49 6.33
C ARG A 254 8.62 7.56 5.94
N ARG A 255 8.95 6.58 6.78
CA ARG A 255 10.01 5.61 6.50
C ARG A 255 9.62 4.71 5.33
N ALA A 256 8.38 4.23 5.30
CA ALA A 256 7.85 3.48 4.18
C ALA A 256 7.87 4.31 2.88
N GLU A 257 7.42 5.56 2.93
CA GLU A 257 7.45 6.50 1.80
C GLU A 257 8.88 6.76 1.30
N SER A 258 9.85 6.87 2.20
CA SER A 258 11.26 7.12 1.84
C SER A 258 11.88 5.92 1.13
N VAL A 259 11.58 4.70 1.56
CA VAL A 259 11.99 3.47 0.86
C VAL A 259 11.32 3.39 -0.52
N ALA A 260 10.02 3.65 -0.62
CA ALA A 260 9.30 3.66 -1.89
C ALA A 260 9.87 4.70 -2.87
N SER A 261 10.22 5.89 -2.35
CA SER A 261 10.84 6.97 -3.13
C SER A 261 12.23 6.56 -3.63
N ALA A 262 13.06 5.93 -2.82
CA ALA A 262 14.36 5.43 -3.27
C ALA A 262 14.25 4.32 -4.32
N LEU A 263 13.35 3.36 -4.14
CA LEU A 263 13.04 2.34 -5.15
C LEU A 263 12.63 2.97 -6.48
N THR A 264 11.82 4.02 -6.44
CA THR A 264 11.38 4.75 -7.63
C THR A 264 12.50 5.58 -8.27
N GLU A 265 13.19 6.41 -7.48
CA GLU A 265 14.09 7.44 -8.00
C GLU A 265 15.46 6.91 -8.40
N VAL A 266 15.95 5.88 -7.72
CA VAL A 266 17.29 5.31 -7.93
C VAL A 266 17.23 4.05 -8.79
N TYR A 267 16.23 3.20 -8.57
CA TYR A 267 16.11 1.92 -9.27
C TYR A 267 15.03 1.90 -10.35
N GLY A 268 14.23 2.96 -10.49
CA GLY A 268 13.25 3.07 -11.56
C GLY A 268 12.00 2.21 -11.38
N ILE A 269 11.77 1.63 -10.18
CA ILE A 269 10.54 0.88 -9.91
C ILE A 269 9.34 1.82 -10.10
N PRO A 270 8.36 1.48 -10.96
CA PRO A 270 7.27 2.40 -11.24
C PRO A 270 6.46 2.67 -9.96
N PRO A 271 6.24 3.96 -9.62
CA PRO A 271 5.68 4.32 -8.32
C PRO A 271 4.23 3.89 -8.14
N GLU A 272 3.49 3.65 -9.23
CA GLU A 272 2.13 3.12 -9.22
C GLU A 272 2.03 1.67 -8.71
N ASN A 273 3.10 0.88 -8.88
CA ASN A 273 3.23 -0.50 -8.39
C ASN A 273 3.57 -0.55 -6.90
N LEU A 274 3.84 0.59 -6.26
CA LEU A 274 4.19 0.69 -4.84
C LEU A 274 3.03 1.32 -4.05
N VAL A 275 2.72 0.71 -2.92
CA VAL A 275 1.76 1.18 -1.93
C VAL A 275 2.49 1.27 -0.60
N THR A 276 2.16 2.25 0.24
CA THR A 276 2.84 2.49 1.52
C THR A 276 1.86 2.54 2.68
N GLN A 277 2.30 2.09 3.86
CA GLN A 277 1.57 2.26 5.11
C GLN A 277 2.52 2.27 6.29
N GLY A 278 2.35 3.23 7.21
CA GLY A 278 2.95 3.19 8.53
C GLY A 278 2.04 2.53 9.57
N TYR A 279 2.63 1.69 10.44
CA TYR A 279 1.94 1.02 11.54
C TYR A 279 2.47 1.38 12.93
N GLY A 280 3.45 2.28 13.00
CA GLY A 280 4.09 2.67 14.26
C GLY A 280 4.51 1.44 15.06
N GLU A 281 4.04 1.38 16.30
CA GLU A 281 4.31 0.30 17.26
C GLU A 281 3.19 -0.76 17.34
N GLN A 282 2.16 -0.71 16.48
CA GLN A 282 1.02 -1.64 16.55
C GLN A 282 1.44 -3.11 16.37
N TYR A 283 2.49 -3.35 15.59
CA TYR A 283 2.98 -4.69 15.24
C TYR A 283 4.46 -4.86 15.59
N LEU A 284 4.76 -4.80 16.89
CA LEU A 284 6.11 -5.04 17.41
C LEU A 284 6.57 -6.46 17.09
N LYS A 285 7.78 -6.60 16.55
CA LYS A 285 8.43 -7.89 16.34
C LYS A 285 8.88 -8.51 17.67
N ILE A 286 9.39 -7.68 18.56
CA ILE A 286 9.73 -8.00 19.93
C ILE A 286 8.80 -7.18 20.83
N ASN A 287 7.96 -7.86 21.61
CA ASN A 287 6.98 -7.21 22.47
C ASN A 287 7.67 -6.57 23.69
N THR A 288 8.15 -5.34 23.52
CA THR A 288 8.83 -4.54 24.55
C THR A 288 8.50 -3.07 24.38
N GLN A 289 8.35 -2.37 25.51
CA GLN A 289 8.16 -0.93 25.57
C GLN A 289 9.49 -0.16 25.51
N ALA A 290 10.61 -0.87 25.54
CA ALA A 290 11.94 -0.27 25.39
C ALA A 290 12.28 0.00 23.92
N ALA A 291 13.29 0.83 23.69
CA ALA A 291 13.88 1.00 22.37
C ALA A 291 14.43 -0.35 21.88
N GLU A 292 13.94 -0.82 20.74
CA GLU A 292 14.33 -2.12 20.17
C GLU A 292 14.57 -1.95 18.67
N ARG A 293 15.83 -2.18 18.25
CA ARG A 293 16.23 -1.98 16.87
C ARG A 293 15.48 -2.89 15.90
N GLN A 294 15.17 -4.13 16.32
CA GLN A 294 14.42 -5.09 15.51
C GLN A 294 12.98 -4.65 15.24
N ASN A 295 12.42 -3.78 16.07
CA ASN A 295 11.09 -3.20 15.85
C ASN A 295 11.13 -2.06 14.83
N ARG A 296 12.23 -1.29 14.77
CA ARG A 296 12.47 -0.22 13.79
C ARG A 296 12.82 -0.77 12.40
N ARG A 297 11.83 -1.33 11.71
CA ARG A 297 11.99 -2.02 10.43
C ARG A 297 11.07 -1.46 9.35
N VAL A 298 11.45 -1.71 8.09
CA VAL A 298 10.54 -1.63 6.94
C VAL A 298 10.33 -3.06 6.44
N THR A 299 9.11 -3.41 6.05
CA THR A 299 8.83 -4.69 5.43
C THR A 299 8.19 -4.52 4.06
N VAL A 300 8.32 -5.52 3.20
CA VAL A 300 7.77 -5.51 1.85
C VAL A 300 7.00 -6.79 1.59
N ARG A 301 5.81 -6.66 0.99
CA ARG A 301 4.98 -7.78 0.54
C ARG A 301 4.52 -7.55 -0.89
N ARG A 302 4.50 -8.61 -1.71
CA ARG A 302 3.73 -8.63 -2.95
C ARG A 302 2.27 -8.87 -2.60
N ILE A 303 1.39 -7.96 -2.98
CA ILE A 303 -0.05 -8.02 -2.62
C ILE A 303 -0.95 -8.28 -3.83
N THR A 304 -0.40 -8.37 -5.04
CA THR A 304 -1.14 -8.65 -6.30
C THR A 304 -2.15 -9.80 -6.17
N PRO A 305 -1.80 -10.97 -5.58
CA PRO A 305 -2.76 -12.07 -5.43
C PRO A 305 -3.96 -11.74 -4.53
N LEU A 306 -3.87 -10.69 -3.72
CA LEU A 306 -4.95 -10.27 -2.83
C LEU A 306 -5.83 -9.19 -3.45
N VAL A 307 -5.26 -8.30 -4.27
CA VAL A 307 -5.93 -7.04 -4.68
C VAL A 307 -6.25 -6.95 -6.17
N ASN A 308 -5.73 -7.88 -6.98
CA ASN A 308 -5.96 -7.88 -8.42
C ASN A 308 -6.98 -8.96 -8.81
N PRO A 309 -8.17 -8.61 -9.33
CA PRO A 309 -9.23 -9.56 -9.63
C PRO A 309 -8.89 -10.60 -10.70
N VAL A 310 -7.87 -10.34 -11.54
CA VAL A 310 -7.41 -11.32 -12.55
C VAL A 310 -6.47 -12.34 -11.90
N ALA A 311 -5.63 -11.89 -10.96
CA ALA A 311 -4.69 -12.77 -10.25
C ALA A 311 -5.35 -13.57 -9.11
N SER A 312 -6.38 -13.02 -8.46
CA SER A 312 -7.10 -13.66 -7.35
C SER A 312 -8.21 -14.62 -7.79
N GLY A 313 -8.48 -14.74 -9.10
CA GLY A 313 -9.48 -15.65 -9.67
C GLY A 313 -8.91 -16.92 -10.32
N GLY A 314 -7.60 -17.16 -10.17
CA GLY A 314 -6.87 -18.32 -10.70
C GLY A 314 -6.62 -19.43 -9.70
#